data_AF-A0A925ZKQ6-F1
#
_entry.id   AF-A0A925ZKQ6-F1
#
_cell.length_a   1.000
_cell.length_b   1.000
_cell.length_c   1.000
_cell.angle_alpha   90.00
_cell.angle_beta   90.00
_cell.angle_gamma   90.00
#
_symmetry.space_group_name_H-M   'P 1'
#
loop_
_entity.id
_entity.type
_entity.pdbx_description
1 polymer ?
#
loop_
_entity_poly.entity_id
_entity_poly.type
_entity_poly.pdbx_seq_one_letter_code
_entity_poly.pdbx_strand_id
1 'polypeptide(L)'
;MTPEAVLDIMMRAMWLTLELAGPLLAIGLVVGLVMGLVQAATQLSEPALGFVPKLLALGAALVFMGGWLLERLTSFGKEMLSSISNIHP
;
A
#
# COMPACT_ATOMS: atom_id res chain seq x y z
N MET A 1 8.49 11.10 -26.36
CA MET A 1 7.86 11.53 -25.10
C MET A 1 8.39 12.90 -24.75
N THR A 2 7.53 13.87 -24.43
CA THR A 2 7.97 15.19 -23.98
C THR A 2 8.27 15.15 -22.47
N PRO A 3 9.11 16.05 -21.92
CA PRO A 3 9.43 16.10 -20.50
C PRO A 3 8.19 16.24 -19.60
N GLU A 4 7.15 16.94 -20.08
CA GLU A 4 5.89 17.14 -19.37
C GLU A 4 5.13 15.81 -19.20
N ALA A 5 5.11 14.97 -20.24
CA ALA A 5 4.47 13.66 -20.19
C ALA A 5 5.15 12.73 -19.17
N VAL A 6 6.47 12.85 -18.98
CA VAL A 6 7.20 12.07 -17.96
C VAL A 6 6.78 12.52 -16.55
N LEU A 7 6.67 13.83 -16.31
CA LEU A 7 6.24 14.38 -15.02
C LEU A 7 4.83 13.93 -14.67
N ASP A 8 3.91 13.93 -15.63
CA ASP A 8 2.53 13.46 -15.42
C ASP A 8 2.47 11.99 -15.03
N ILE A 9 3.28 11.14 -15.69
CA ILE A 9 3.38 9.71 -15.35
C ILE A 9 3.93 9.54 -13.93
N MET A 10 4.98 10.28 -13.56
CA MET A 10 5.55 10.23 -12.21
C MET A 10 4.52 10.62 -11.15
N MET A 11 3.75 11.70 -11.39
CA MET A 11 2.73 12.15 -10.44
C MET A 11 1.62 11.10 -10.27
N ARG A 12 1.17 10.48 -11.35
CA ARG A 12 0.20 9.37 -11.30
C ARG A 12 0.74 8.16 -10.54
N ALA A 13 2.02 7.81 -10.75
CA ALA A 13 2.66 6.71 -10.03
C ALA A 13 2.74 6.97 -8.51
N MET A 14 3.02 8.22 -8.11
CA MET A 14 3.00 8.62 -6.69
C MET A 14 1.60 8.50 -6.08
N TRP A 15 0.58 8.96 -6.80
CA TRP A 15 -0.82 8.83 -6.37
C TRP A 15 -1.25 7.37 -6.21
N LEU A 16 -0.90 6.54 -7.19
CA LEU A 16 -1.16 5.10 -7.10
C LEU A 16 -0.46 4.49 -5.88
N THR A 17 0.80 4.84 -5.65
CA THR A 17 1.55 4.33 -4.50
C THR A 17 0.87 4.73 -3.18
N LEU A 18 0.39 5.97 -3.08
CA LEU A 18 -0.34 6.45 -1.90
C LEU A 18 -1.68 5.72 -1.73
N GLU A 19 -2.41 5.48 -2.83
CA GLU A 19 -3.68 4.74 -2.83
C GLU A 19 -3.49 3.29 -2.38
N LEU A 20 -2.42 2.63 -2.85
CA LEU A 20 -2.11 1.25 -2.48
C LEU A 20 -1.59 1.13 -1.04
N ALA A 21 -0.65 1.99 -0.66
CA ALA A 21 -0.01 1.93 0.66
C ALA A 21 -0.90 2.51 1.77
N GLY A 22 -1.70 3.53 1.48
CA GLY A 22 -2.49 4.28 2.46
C GLY A 22 -3.33 3.38 3.39
N PRO A 23 -4.18 2.49 2.87
CA PRO A 23 -5.00 1.61 3.70
C PRO A 23 -4.17 0.64 4.55
N LEU A 24 -3.12 0.03 3.98
CA LEU A 24 -2.24 -0.89 4.67
C LEU A 24 -1.47 -0.18 5.80
N LEU A 25 -0.98 1.03 5.55
CA LEU A 25 -0.31 1.87 6.54
C LEU A 25 -1.27 2.29 7.64
N ALA A 26 -2.50 2.70 7.31
CA ALA A 26 -3.51 3.08 8.30
C ALA A 26 -3.85 1.91 9.24
N ILE A 27 -4.04 0.70 8.70
CA ILE A 27 -4.28 -0.51 9.50
C ILE A 27 -3.07 -0.81 10.38
N GLY A 28 -1.86 -0.80 9.81
CA GLY A 28 -0.64 -1.04 10.54
C GLY A 28 -0.38 -0.02 11.66
N LEU A 29 -0.77 1.24 11.44
CA LEU A 29 -0.69 2.33 12.41
C LEU A 29 -1.67 2.11 13.55
N VAL A 30 -2.95 1.87 13.25
CA VAL A 30 -4.00 1.68 14.27
C VAL A 30 -3.66 0.48 15.15
N VAL A 31 -3.31 -0.66 14.54
CA VAL A 31 -2.97 -1.88 15.30
C VAL A 31 -1.68 -1.69 16.08
N GLY A 32 -0.67 -1.05 15.49
CA GLY A 32 0.58 -0.73 16.18
C GLY A 32 0.37 0.17 17.39
N LEU A 33 -0.48 1.19 17.26
CA LEU A 33 -0.83 2.11 18.34
C LEU A 33 -1.59 1.40 19.47
N VAL A 34 -2.60 0.61 19.13
CA VAL A 34 -3.38 -0.17 20.11
C VAL A 34 -2.47 -1.13 20.86
N MET A 35 -1.62 -1.87 20.15
CA MET A 35 -0.70 -2.81 20.79
C MET A 35 0.37 -2.11 21.63
N GLY A 36 0.87 -0.96 21.19
CA GLY A 36 1.81 -0.14 21.96
C GLY A 36 1.19 0.35 23.28
N LEU A 37 -0.08 0.76 23.24
CA LEU A 37 -0.82 1.15 24.45
C LEU A 37 -1.00 -0.03 25.41
N VAL A 38 -1.37 -1.21 24.89
CA VAL A 38 -1.51 -2.43 25.70
C VAL A 38 -0.17 -2.79 26.37
N GLN A 39 0.92 -2.83 25.60
CA GLN A 39 2.26 -3.11 26.12
C GLN A 39 2.67 -2.13 27.23
N ALA A 40 2.43 -0.83 27.01
CA ALA A 40 2.74 0.21 27.99
C ALA A 40 1.89 0.08 29.26
N ALA A 41 0.59 -0.16 29.12
CA ALA A 41 -0.35 -0.25 30.24
C ALA A 41 -0.09 -1.48 31.13
N THR A 42 0.33 -2.61 30.54
CA THR A 42 0.61 -3.85 31.27
C THR A 42 2.09 -4.05 31.61
N GLN A 43 2.96 -3.11 31.22
CA GLN A 43 4.42 -3.22 31.35
C GLN A 43 5.01 -4.48 30.68
N LEU A 44 4.33 -5.01 29.65
CA LEU A 44 4.80 -6.17 28.90
C LEU A 44 5.75 -5.72 27.79
N SER A 45 7.00 -6.18 27.83
CA SER A 45 8.04 -5.83 26.84
C SER A 45 8.45 -7.01 25.96
N GLU A 46 7.51 -7.91 25.68
CA GLU A 46 7.74 -9.07 24.81
C GLU A 46 7.51 -8.68 23.34
N PRO A 47 8.55 -8.70 22.48
CA PRO A 47 8.45 -8.23 21.09
C PRO A 47 7.36 -8.97 20.27
N ALA A 48 7.14 -10.25 20.56
CA ALA A 48 6.15 -11.08 19.87
C ALA A 48 4.71 -10.57 20.03
N LEU A 49 4.36 -9.98 21.19
CA LEU A 49 3.01 -9.49 21.47
C LEU A 49 2.60 -8.35 20.54
N GLY A 50 3.53 -7.48 20.16
CA GLY A 50 3.24 -6.40 19.21
C GLY A 50 3.26 -6.85 17.76
N PHE A 51 4.14 -7.80 17.45
CA PHE A 51 4.39 -8.22 16.07
C PHE A 51 3.26 -9.10 15.50
N VAL A 52 2.83 -10.12 16.25
CA VAL A 52 1.86 -11.11 15.75
C VAL A 52 0.50 -10.50 15.40
N PRO A 53 -0.16 -9.70 16.27
CA PRO A 53 -1.44 -9.07 15.94
C PRO A 53 -1.33 -8.14 14.73
N LYS A 54 -0.21 -7.41 14.61
CA LYS A 54 0.04 -6.52 13.47
C LYS A 54 0.15 -7.29 12.15
N LEU A 55 0.87 -8.42 12.15
CA LEU A 55 0.96 -9.29 10.98
C LEU A 55 -0.39 -9.86 10.58
N LEU A 56 -1.18 -10.34 11.55
CA LEU A 56 -2.52 -10.89 11.27
C LEU A 56 -3.44 -9.83 10.69
N ALA A 57 -3.39 -8.60 11.22
CA ALA A 57 -4.19 -7.50 10.69
C ALA A 57 -3.79 -7.12 9.26
N LEU A 58 -2.49 -7.02 8.97
CA LEU A 58 -2.01 -6.75 7.60
C LEU A 58 -2.32 -7.91 6.65
N GLY A 59 -2.18 -9.15 7.10
CA GLY A 59 -2.56 -10.34 6.33
C GLY A 59 -4.05 -10.35 6.00
N ALA A 60 -4.92 -10.07 6.98
CA ALA A 60 -6.35 -9.92 6.76
C ALA A 60 -6.65 -8.77 5.78
N ALA A 61 -6.00 -7.62 5.94
CA ALA A 61 -6.14 -6.50 5.01
C ALA A 61 -5.79 -6.90 3.57
N LEU A 62 -4.71 -7.66 3.36
CA LEU A 62 -4.34 -8.18 2.05
C LEU A 62 -5.35 -9.19 1.50
N VAL A 63 -5.96 -10.03 2.34
CA VAL A 63 -7.01 -10.96 1.89
C VAL A 63 -8.25 -10.20 1.42
N PHE A 64 -8.70 -9.19 2.18
CA PHE A 64 -9.90 -8.42 1.84
C PHE A 64 -9.67 -7.38 0.73
N MET A 65 -8.51 -6.75 0.69
CA MET A 65 -8.19 -5.65 -0.23
C MET A 65 -7.33 -6.09 -1.41
N GLY A 66 -6.79 -7.31 -1.40
CA GLY A 66 -5.83 -7.79 -2.40
C GLY A 66 -6.35 -7.72 -3.83
N GLY A 67 -7.62 -8.07 -4.05
CA GLY A 67 -8.25 -7.95 -5.38
C GLY A 67 -8.22 -6.52 -5.91
N TRP A 68 -8.61 -5.56 -5.07
CA TRP A 68 -8.60 -4.13 -5.43
C TRP A 68 -7.18 -3.59 -5.65
N LEU A 69 -6.22 -3.96 -4.79
CA LEU A 69 -4.81 -3.58 -4.96
C LEU A 69 -4.25 -4.07 -6.31
N LEU A 70 -4.55 -5.32 -6.67
CA LEU A 70 -4.15 -5.91 -7.95
C LEU A 70 -4.84 -5.23 -9.14
N GLU A 71 -6.12 -4.91 -9.03
CA GLU A 71 -6.85 -4.18 -10.07
C GLU A 71 -6.20 -2.83 -10.36
N ARG A 72 -5.87 -2.06 -9.31
CA ARG A 72 -5.20 -0.76 -9.44
C ARG A 72 -3.82 -0.86 -10.09
N LEU A 73 -3.00 -1.81 -9.63
CA LEU A 73 -1.68 -2.07 -10.21
C LEU A 73 -1.75 -2.49 -11.68
N THR A 74 -2.66 -3.42 -12.00
CA THR A 74 -2.80 -3.92 -13.37
C THR A 74 -3.42 -2.89 -14.32
N SER A 75 -4.36 -2.06 -13.84
CA SER A 75 -4.90 -0.95 -14.62
C SER A 75 -3.80 0.03 -14.99
N PHE A 76 -3.01 0.47 -14.01
CA PHE A 76 -1.88 1.36 -14.26
C PHE A 76 -0.84 0.74 -15.20
N GLY A 77 -0.51 -0.54 -15.01
CA GLY A 77 0.40 -1.26 -15.91
C GLY A 77 -0.11 -1.33 -17.36
N LYS A 78 -1.42 -1.55 -17.56
CA LYS A 78 -2.05 -1.55 -18.89
C LYS A 78 -2.03 -0.15 -19.51
N GLU A 79 -2.31 0.90 -18.74
CA GLU A 79 -2.22 2.29 -19.21
C GLU A 79 -0.80 2.62 -19.69
N MET A 80 0.23 2.21 -18.93
CA MET A 80 1.63 2.39 -19.33
C MET A 80 1.97 1.61 -20.60
N LEU A 81 1.56 0.35 -20.69
CA LEU A 81 1.84 -0.47 -21.87
C LEU A 81 1.14 0.10 -23.13
N SER A 82 -0.11 0.56 -22.98
CA SER A 82 -0.84 1.22 -24.08
C SER A 82 -0.17 2.52 -24.51
N SER A 83 0.34 3.30 -23.54
CA SER A 83 1.07 4.55 -23.81
C SER A 83 2.36 4.31 -24.57
N ILE A 84 3.03 3.17 -24.36
CA ILE A 84 4.23 2.76 -25.10
C ILE A 84 3.85 2.22 -26.48
N SER A 85 2.82 1.37 -26.58
CA SER A 85 2.38 0.77 -27.85
C SER A 85 1.94 1.83 -28.86
N ASN A 86 1.31 2.91 -28.41
CA ASN A 86 0.86 4.00 -29.27
C ASN A 86 2.02 4.87 -29.83
N ILE A 87 3.26 4.57 -29.47
CA ILE A 87 4.48 5.24 -29.95
C ILE A 87 5.09 4.49 -31.16
N HIS A 88 4.66 3.26 -31.42
CA HIS A 88 5.06 2.51 -32.61
C HIS A 88 3.83 2.38 -33.54
N PRO A 89 3.85 3.02 -34.74
CA PRO A 89 2.83 2.75 -35.76
C PRO A 89 2.93 1.33 -36.32
#